data_AF-A0A976CN44-F1
#
_entry.id   AF-A0A976CN44-F1
#
_cell.length_a   1.000
_cell.length_b   1.000
_cell.length_c   1.000
_cell.angle_alpha   90.00
_cell.angle_beta   90.00
_cell.angle_gamma   90.00
#
_symmetry.space_group_name_H-M   'P 1'
#
loop_
_entity.id
_entity.type
_entity.pdbx_description
1 polymer ?
#
loop_
_entity_poly.entity_id
_entity_poly.type
_entity_poly.pdbx_seq_one_letter_code
_entity_poly.pdbx_strand_id
1 'polypeptide(L)'
;MMAIFTAVYDANILYSAPLRDFFVQLAASKIVDARWTEEIHSEWTRNVILNRSDIAPEQLARTKNLMNENVENCLVQGYEPIIPELELPDPGDRHVLAAAIHSRADFIVTFNLRDFPADNLAQYNIQPLHPDEFIMRLLNLNWQGVCKAAEKQRIRLKNPPKTPDEYLATLIELGLPLSAARMRELCYAD
;
A
#
# COMPACT_ATOMS: atom_id res chain seq x y z
N MET A 1 -14.60 -12.14 -15.63
CA MET A 1 -13.35 -11.93 -14.85
C MET A 1 -13.65 -10.83 -13.86
N MET A 2 -13.42 -11.01 -12.57
CA MET A 2 -13.53 -9.90 -11.61
C MET A 2 -12.48 -8.85 -11.99
N ALA A 3 -12.86 -7.58 -12.06
CA ALA A 3 -11.90 -6.49 -12.25
C ALA A 3 -10.91 -6.50 -11.07
N ILE A 4 -9.62 -6.41 -11.35
CA ILE A 4 -8.58 -6.22 -10.32
C ILE A 4 -8.21 -4.75 -10.38
N PHE A 5 -8.19 -4.09 -9.23
CA PHE A 5 -7.74 -2.71 -9.16
C PHE A 5 -6.23 -2.63 -9.31
N THR A 6 -5.76 -1.70 -10.13
CA THR A 6 -4.36 -1.29 -10.19
C THR A 6 -4.17 -0.10 -9.25
N ALA A 7 -3.22 -0.18 -8.33
CA ALA A 7 -3.01 0.86 -7.33
C ALA A 7 -1.53 1.18 -7.15
N VAL A 8 -1.18 2.47 -7.19
CA VAL A 8 0.14 2.93 -6.74
C VAL A 8 0.10 3.13 -5.24
N TYR A 9 1.07 2.55 -4.54
CA TYR A 9 1.25 2.78 -3.11
C TYR A 9 2.22 3.93 -2.88
N ASP A 10 1.75 4.96 -2.18
CA ASP A 10 2.60 6.03 -1.70
C ASP A 10 3.60 5.51 -0.63
N ALA A 11 4.73 6.18 -0.46
CA ALA A 11 5.79 5.82 0.48
C ALA A 11 5.27 5.73 1.92
N ASN A 12 4.27 6.54 2.31
CA ASN A 12 3.70 6.51 3.67
C ASN A 12 2.96 5.19 3.98
N ILE A 13 2.45 4.48 2.97
CA ILE A 13 1.84 3.15 3.12
C ILE A 13 2.91 2.10 3.43
N LEU A 14 4.09 2.27 2.85
CA LEU A 14 5.20 1.32 2.95
C LEU A 14 6.12 1.62 4.14
N TYR A 15 5.90 2.71 4.89
CA TYR A 15 6.74 3.10 6.03
C TYR A 15 6.64 2.10 7.20
N SER A 16 5.43 1.87 7.70
CA SER A 16 5.19 1.01 8.87
C SER A 16 5.30 -0.47 8.50
N ALA A 17 6.09 -1.25 9.24
CA ALA A 17 6.36 -2.65 8.89
C ALA A 17 5.10 -3.53 8.82
N PRO A 18 4.15 -3.49 9.78
CA PRO A 18 2.93 -4.30 9.67
C PRO A 18 2.00 -3.83 8.53
N LEU A 19 1.96 -2.52 8.25
CA LEU A 19 1.15 -1.99 7.15
C LEU A 19 1.74 -2.41 5.80
N ARG A 20 3.05 -2.22 5.62
CA ARG A 20 3.80 -2.66 4.43
C ARG A 20 3.60 -4.14 4.15
N ASP A 21 3.76 -5.00 5.16
CA ASP A 21 3.57 -6.45 5.01
C ASP A 21 2.13 -6.78 4.62
N PHE A 22 1.12 -6.10 5.17
CA PHE A 22 -0.27 -6.33 4.79
C PHE A 22 -0.55 -5.95 3.33
N PHE A 23 -0.17 -4.74 2.92
CA PHE A 23 -0.40 -4.23 1.57
C PHE A 23 0.36 -5.01 0.50
N VAL A 24 1.60 -5.42 0.80
CA VAL A 24 2.39 -6.30 -0.08
C VAL A 24 1.78 -7.70 -0.11
N GLN A 25 1.27 -8.23 1.00
CA GLN A 25 0.60 -9.53 1.02
C GLN A 25 -0.66 -9.55 0.16
N LEU A 26 -1.44 -8.46 0.13
CA LEU A 26 -2.59 -8.31 -0.77
C LEU A 26 -2.16 -8.38 -2.24
N ALA A 27 -1.09 -7.67 -2.58
CA ALA A 27 -0.54 -7.67 -3.94
C ALA A 27 0.02 -9.04 -4.35
N ALA A 28 0.84 -9.66 -3.50
CA ALA A 28 1.37 -11.00 -3.71
C ALA A 28 0.27 -12.08 -3.80
N SER A 29 -0.91 -11.81 -3.23
CA SER A 29 -2.09 -12.69 -3.33
C SER A 29 -2.99 -12.38 -4.54
N LYS A 30 -2.56 -11.48 -5.44
CA LYS A 30 -3.30 -11.02 -6.63
C LYS A 30 -4.70 -10.46 -6.30
N ILE A 31 -4.85 -9.85 -5.12
CA ILE A 31 -6.07 -9.12 -4.72
C ILE A 31 -6.09 -7.71 -5.31
N VAL A 32 -4.91 -7.16 -5.56
CA VAL A 32 -4.64 -5.84 -6.15
C VAL A 32 -3.39 -5.97 -7.03
N ASP A 33 -3.38 -5.28 -8.16
CA ASP A 33 -2.19 -5.08 -8.98
C ASP A 33 -1.44 -3.85 -8.45
N ALA A 34 -0.60 -4.07 -7.44
CA ALA A 34 0.09 -2.98 -6.76
C ALA A 34 1.34 -2.53 -7.52
N ARG A 35 1.55 -1.22 -7.55
CA ARG A 35 2.62 -0.55 -8.27
C ARG A 35 3.40 0.39 -7.34
N TRP A 36 4.70 0.48 -7.56
CA TRP A 36 5.60 1.42 -6.87
C TRP A 36 6.86 1.66 -7.72
N THR A 37 7.63 2.68 -7.35
CA THR A 37 8.89 3.05 -8.04
C THR A 37 10.09 2.87 -7.13
N GLU A 38 11.29 2.93 -7.70
CA GLU A 38 12.53 2.98 -6.90
C GLU A 38 12.61 4.26 -6.05
N GLU A 39 11.99 5.36 -6.50
CA GLU A 39 11.90 6.61 -5.75
C GLU A 39 11.01 6.45 -4.52
N ILE A 40 9.81 5.88 -4.66
CA ILE A 40 8.94 5.51 -3.52
C ILE A 40 9.69 4.61 -2.53
N HIS A 41 10.44 3.64 -3.04
CA HIS A 41 11.31 2.80 -2.21
C HIS A 41 12.36 3.59 -1.43
N SER A 42 13.03 4.52 -2.11
CA SER A 42 14.06 5.37 -1.53
C SER A 42 13.47 6.26 -0.43
N GLU A 43 12.26 6.78 -0.61
CA GLU A 43 11.59 7.62 0.37
C GLU A 43 11.23 6.88 1.65
N TRP A 44 10.50 5.76 1.57
CA TRP A 44 10.09 5.07 2.78
C TRP A 44 11.28 4.47 3.52
N THR A 45 12.29 3.95 2.79
CA THR A 45 13.50 3.40 3.41
C THR A 45 14.32 4.48 4.11
N ARG A 46 14.54 5.62 3.46
CA ARG A 46 15.23 6.79 4.05
C ARG A 46 14.50 7.25 5.32
N ASN A 47 13.18 7.40 5.27
CA ASN A 47 12.42 7.87 6.43
C ASN A 47 12.46 6.86 7.59
N VAL A 48 12.42 5.55 7.31
CA VAL A 48 12.57 4.52 8.37
C VAL A 48 13.95 4.62 9.01
N ILE A 49 15.04 4.72 8.24
CA ILE A 49 16.41 4.82 8.78
C ILE A 49 16.57 6.07 9.66
N LEU A 50 15.99 7.20 9.26
CA LEU A 50 16.03 8.44 10.04
C LEU A 50 15.32 8.31 11.39
N ASN A 51 14.25 7.53 11.46
CA ASN A 51 13.41 7.42 12.67
C ASN A 51 13.67 6.15 13.51
N ARG A 52 14.42 5.18 12.97
CA ARG A 52 14.66 3.85 13.58
C ARG A 52 16.12 3.44 13.44
N SER A 53 16.95 3.95 14.34
CA SER A 53 18.39 3.63 14.39
C SER A 53 18.69 2.16 14.74
N ASP A 54 17.69 1.41 15.21
CA ASP A 54 17.76 -0.03 15.48
C ASP A 54 17.68 -0.89 14.19
N ILE A 55 17.31 -0.30 13.05
CA ILE A 55 17.14 -1.00 11.79
C ILE A 55 18.34 -0.72 10.87
N ALA A 56 19.06 -1.78 10.52
CA ALA A 56 20.18 -1.68 9.60
C ALA A 56 19.71 -1.43 8.15
N PRO A 57 20.34 -0.53 7.37
CA PRO A 57 19.96 -0.26 5.98
C PRO A 57 19.87 -1.50 5.09
N GLU A 58 20.72 -2.51 5.32
CA GLU A 58 20.75 -3.76 4.58
C GLU A 58 19.46 -4.59 4.79
N GLN A 59 18.83 -4.48 5.95
CA GLN A 59 17.54 -5.14 6.22
C GLN A 59 16.43 -4.53 5.35
N LEU A 60 16.44 -3.21 5.18
CA LEU A 60 15.47 -2.51 4.33
C LEU A 60 15.72 -2.77 2.85
N ALA A 61 16.99 -2.78 2.42
CA ALA A 61 17.36 -3.17 1.06
C ALA A 61 16.89 -4.59 0.73
N ARG A 62 17.12 -5.55 1.64
CA ARG A 62 16.60 -6.91 1.51
C ARG A 62 15.07 -6.93 1.43
N THR A 63 14.40 -6.16 2.28
CA THR A 63 12.93 -6.08 2.30
C THR A 63 12.39 -5.57 0.96
N LYS A 64 12.95 -4.48 0.42
CA LYS A 64 12.60 -3.96 -0.90
C LYS A 64 12.79 -5.02 -2.00
N ASN A 65 13.93 -5.71 -2.02
CA ASN A 65 14.19 -6.72 -3.06
C ASN A 65 13.17 -7.86 -2.99
N LEU A 66 12.83 -8.33 -1.78
CA LEU A 66 11.79 -9.34 -1.60
C LEU A 66 10.42 -8.85 -2.06
N MET A 67 10.07 -7.58 -1.85
CA MET A 67 8.82 -7.02 -2.40
C MET A 67 8.80 -7.11 -3.93
N ASN A 68 9.88 -6.68 -4.58
CA ASN A 68 10.01 -6.69 -6.04
C ASN A 68 9.99 -8.11 -6.64
N GLU A 69 10.59 -9.08 -5.94
CA GLU A 69 10.63 -10.48 -6.38
C GLU A 69 9.29 -11.19 -6.23
N ASN A 70 8.45 -10.78 -5.28
CA ASN A 70 7.22 -11.50 -4.92
C ASN A 70 5.93 -10.85 -5.46
N VAL A 71 6.02 -9.65 -6.04
CA VAL A 71 4.87 -8.98 -6.66
C VAL A 71 5.16 -8.75 -8.14
N GLU A 72 4.36 -9.40 -8.98
CA GLU A 72 4.51 -9.37 -10.43
C GLU A 72 4.29 -7.95 -10.98
N ASN A 73 5.19 -7.48 -11.84
CA ASN A 73 5.12 -6.17 -12.50
C ASN A 73 5.00 -4.94 -11.56
N CYS A 74 5.33 -5.09 -10.28
CA CYS A 74 5.14 -4.00 -9.30
C CYS A 74 6.03 -2.77 -9.54
N LEU A 75 7.27 -2.98 -10.00
CA LEU A 75 8.24 -1.91 -10.15
C LEU A 75 8.01 -1.14 -11.47
N VAL A 76 7.51 0.08 -11.35
CA VAL A 76 7.26 0.99 -12.47
C VAL A 76 8.55 1.73 -12.84
N GLN A 77 8.83 1.80 -14.14
CA GLN A 77 10.00 2.47 -14.72
C GLN A 77 9.55 3.32 -15.92
N GLY A 78 10.31 4.36 -16.28
CA GLY A 78 10.01 5.19 -17.45
C GLY A 78 8.86 6.17 -17.24
N TYR A 79 8.50 6.44 -15.99
CA TYR A 79 7.48 7.43 -15.60
C TYR A 79 8.05 8.85 -15.50
N GLU A 80 9.37 8.98 -15.43
CA GLU A 80 10.09 10.22 -15.16
C GLU A 80 9.81 11.35 -16.18
N PRO A 81 9.66 11.09 -17.50
CA PRO A 81 9.45 12.15 -18.48
C PRO A 81 8.21 13.02 -18.27
N ILE A 82 7.17 12.52 -17.60
CA ILE A 82 5.92 13.28 -17.38
C ILE A 82 5.95 14.10 -16.08
N ILE A 83 6.88 13.85 -15.15
CA ILE A 83 6.96 14.57 -13.87
C ILE A 83 6.97 16.10 -14.03
N PRO A 84 7.73 16.70 -14.97
CA PRO A 84 7.77 18.15 -15.13
C PRO A 84 6.44 18.78 -15.55
N GLU A 85 5.53 18.02 -16.15
CA GLU A 85 4.24 18.46 -16.67
C GLU A 85 3.12 18.40 -15.61
N LEU A 86 3.38 17.75 -14.48
CA LEU A 86 2.40 17.56 -13.42
C LEU A 86 2.41 18.71 -12.42
N GLU A 87 1.23 19.06 -11.94
CA GLU A 87 1.03 20.05 -10.88
C GLU A 87 0.28 19.41 -9.71
N LEU A 88 0.95 19.37 -8.56
CA LEU A 88 0.41 18.96 -7.26
C LEU A 88 0.79 20.00 -6.19
N PRO A 89 0.05 20.06 -5.07
CA PRO A 89 0.40 20.93 -3.95
C PRO A 89 1.82 20.74 -3.44
N ASP A 90 2.30 19.49 -3.37
CA ASP A 90 3.69 19.16 -3.11
C ASP A 90 4.39 18.73 -4.42
N PRO A 91 5.41 19.47 -4.88
CA PRO A 91 6.20 19.08 -6.05
C PRO A 91 6.91 17.73 -5.91
N GLY A 92 7.17 17.26 -4.68
CA GLY A 92 7.74 15.95 -4.38
C GLY A 92 6.81 14.82 -4.80
N ASP A 93 5.51 14.93 -4.56
CA ASP A 93 4.54 13.87 -4.82
C ASP A 93 4.24 13.65 -6.32
N ARG A 94 4.76 14.50 -7.20
CA ARG A 94 4.58 14.38 -8.65
C ARG A 94 5.12 13.07 -9.20
N HIS A 95 6.16 12.48 -8.60
CA HIS A 95 6.64 11.17 -9.04
C HIS A 95 5.63 10.05 -8.78
N VAL A 96 4.85 10.13 -7.70
CA VAL A 96 3.80 9.15 -7.38
C VAL A 96 2.67 9.25 -8.40
N LEU A 97 2.23 10.48 -8.74
CA LEU A 97 1.23 10.70 -9.77
C LEU A 97 1.73 10.28 -11.16
N ALA A 98 2.98 10.58 -11.50
CA ALA A 98 3.59 10.13 -12.74
C ALA A 98 3.59 8.60 -12.85
N ALA A 99 3.98 7.90 -11.79
CA ALA A 99 3.92 6.44 -11.74
C ALA A 99 2.49 5.91 -11.92
N ALA A 100 1.50 6.57 -11.32
CA ALA A 100 0.09 6.20 -11.43
C ALA A 100 -0.45 6.38 -12.86
N ILE A 101 -0.12 7.49 -13.52
CA ILE A 101 -0.46 7.73 -14.93
C ILE A 101 0.20 6.68 -15.83
N HIS A 102 1.50 6.46 -15.67
CA HIS A 102 2.27 5.53 -16.49
C HIS A 102 1.75 4.09 -16.35
N SER A 103 1.38 3.68 -15.13
CA SER A 103 0.84 2.35 -14.85
C SER A 103 -0.66 2.19 -15.14
N ARG A 104 -1.34 3.26 -15.56
CA ARG A 104 -2.81 3.31 -15.71
C ARG A 104 -3.52 2.84 -14.44
N ALA A 105 -3.02 3.30 -13.29
CA ALA A 105 -3.59 2.94 -12.01
C ALA A 105 -5.01 3.51 -11.87
N ASP A 106 -5.89 2.76 -11.22
CA ASP A 106 -7.19 3.26 -10.80
C ASP A 106 -7.02 4.18 -9.57
N PHE A 107 -6.05 3.87 -8.71
CA PHE A 107 -5.88 4.52 -7.42
C PHE A 107 -4.43 4.90 -7.09
N ILE A 108 -4.29 6.02 -6.36
CA ILE A 108 -3.14 6.28 -5.50
C ILE A 108 -3.59 6.04 -4.07
N VAL A 109 -2.94 5.12 -3.35
CA VAL A 109 -3.25 4.83 -1.96
C VAL A 109 -2.27 5.58 -1.07
N THR A 110 -2.79 6.46 -0.22
CA THR A 110 -1.99 7.38 0.62
C THR A 110 -2.76 7.79 1.86
N PHE A 111 -2.06 8.05 2.97
CA PHE A 111 -2.66 8.74 4.12
C PHE A 111 -2.85 10.25 3.88
N ASN A 112 -2.08 10.85 2.97
CA ASN A 112 -2.02 12.30 2.80
C ASN A 112 -2.87 12.77 1.61
N LEU A 113 -4.19 12.59 1.68
CA LEU A 113 -5.10 12.93 0.57
C LEU A 113 -5.00 14.40 0.09
N ARG A 114 -4.57 15.31 0.96
CA ARG A 114 -4.39 16.73 0.60
C ARG A 114 -3.28 16.95 -0.43
N ASP A 115 -2.29 16.05 -0.48
CA ASP A 115 -1.15 16.13 -1.40
C ASP A 115 -1.55 15.63 -2.80
N PHE A 116 -2.68 14.92 -2.88
CA PHE A 116 -3.28 14.42 -4.12
C PHE A 116 -4.74 14.88 -4.26
N PRO A 117 -5.02 16.18 -4.51
CA PRO A 117 -6.40 16.65 -4.65
C PRO A 117 -7.13 15.92 -5.78
N ALA A 118 -8.34 15.42 -5.51
CA ALA A 118 -9.09 14.60 -6.46
C ALA A 118 -9.33 15.32 -7.81
N ASP A 119 -9.55 16.64 -7.79
CA ASP A 119 -9.76 17.44 -9.00
C ASP A 119 -8.52 17.47 -9.91
N ASN A 120 -7.31 17.53 -9.34
CA ASN A 120 -6.05 17.45 -10.09
C ASN A 120 -5.88 16.08 -10.76
N LEU A 121 -6.32 15.01 -10.09
CA LEU A 121 -6.17 13.63 -10.53
C LEU A 121 -7.27 13.17 -11.51
N ALA A 122 -8.45 13.80 -11.46
CA ALA A 122 -9.63 13.40 -12.23
C ALA A 122 -9.38 13.35 -13.75
N GLN A 123 -8.58 14.27 -14.28
CA GLN A 123 -8.20 14.31 -15.70
C GLN A 123 -7.44 13.06 -16.18
N TYR A 124 -6.83 12.32 -15.25
CA TYR A 124 -6.09 11.09 -15.53
C TYR A 124 -6.91 9.83 -15.23
N ASN A 125 -8.17 9.97 -14.79
CA ASN A 125 -9.02 8.89 -14.27
C ASN A 125 -8.43 8.14 -13.06
N ILE A 126 -7.64 8.84 -12.25
CA ILE A 126 -7.02 8.29 -11.03
C ILE A 126 -7.77 8.85 -9.82
N GLN A 127 -8.00 8.03 -8.79
CA GLN A 127 -8.59 8.47 -7.53
C GLN A 127 -7.59 8.33 -6.37
N PRO A 128 -7.39 9.37 -5.56
CA PRO A 128 -6.66 9.24 -4.30
C PRO A 128 -7.56 8.53 -3.28
N LEU A 129 -7.04 7.51 -2.58
CA LEU A 129 -7.78 6.80 -1.53
C LEU A 129 -6.95 6.66 -0.25
N HIS A 130 -7.63 6.87 0.87
CA HIS A 130 -7.10 6.50 2.18
C HIS A 130 -6.96 4.98 2.24
N PRO A 131 -5.91 4.41 2.87
CA PRO A 131 -5.71 2.96 2.90
C PRO A 131 -6.89 2.22 3.54
N ASP A 132 -7.55 2.79 4.56
CA ASP A 132 -8.73 2.17 5.17
C ASP A 132 -9.90 2.03 4.17
N GLU A 133 -10.15 3.08 3.39
CA GLU A 133 -11.17 3.06 2.34
C GLU A 133 -10.80 2.11 1.19
N PHE A 134 -9.51 2.05 0.84
CA PHE A 134 -9.03 1.15 -0.19
C PHE A 134 -9.25 -0.33 0.20
N ILE A 135 -8.91 -0.72 1.43
CA ILE A 135 -9.16 -2.07 1.93
C ILE A 135 -10.67 -2.36 2.01
N MET A 136 -11.51 -1.40 2.39
CA MET A 136 -12.97 -1.56 2.35
C MET A 136 -13.49 -1.85 0.94
N ARG A 137 -12.94 -1.21 -0.11
CA ARG A 137 -13.25 -1.55 -1.50
C ARG A 137 -12.83 -2.96 -1.87
N LEU A 138 -11.64 -3.39 -1.44
CA LEU A 138 -11.18 -4.77 -1.66
C LEU A 138 -12.05 -5.79 -0.93
N LEU A 139 -12.49 -5.50 0.29
CA LEU A 139 -13.41 -6.36 1.05
C LEU A 139 -14.76 -6.48 0.34
N ASN A 140 -15.31 -5.39 -0.17
CA ASN A 140 -16.56 -5.43 -0.94
C ASN A 140 -16.46 -6.25 -2.23
N LEU A 141 -15.27 -6.29 -2.83
CA LEU A 141 -15.02 -7.01 -4.09
C LEU A 141 -14.66 -8.50 -3.87
N ASN A 142 -13.79 -8.79 -2.90
CA ASN A 142 -13.23 -10.10 -2.65
C ASN A 142 -12.81 -10.26 -1.18
N TRP A 143 -13.79 -10.25 -0.28
CA TRP A 143 -13.51 -10.37 1.16
C TRP A 143 -12.77 -11.67 1.51
N GLN A 144 -13.09 -12.79 0.87
CA GLN A 144 -12.41 -14.07 1.16
C GLN A 144 -10.90 -13.97 0.88
N GLY A 145 -10.53 -13.33 -0.23
CA GLY A 145 -9.14 -13.09 -0.61
C GLY A 145 -8.41 -12.17 0.38
N VAL A 146 -9.06 -11.08 0.80
CA VAL A 146 -8.52 -10.17 1.82
C VAL A 146 -8.34 -10.89 3.16
N CYS A 147 -9.35 -11.65 3.62
CA CYS A 147 -9.28 -12.41 4.87
C CYS A 147 -8.13 -13.43 4.85
N LYS A 148 -7.96 -14.15 3.73
CA LYS A 148 -6.85 -15.10 3.57
C LYS A 148 -5.49 -14.41 3.56
N ALA A 149 -5.38 -13.22 2.95
CA ALA A 149 -4.16 -12.43 2.96
C ALA A 149 -3.82 -11.95 4.39
N ALA A 150 -4.82 -11.44 5.12
CA ALA A 150 -4.68 -11.01 6.50
C ALA A 150 -4.28 -12.17 7.43
N GLU A 151 -4.92 -13.33 7.27
CA GLU A 151 -4.57 -14.53 8.03
C GLU A 151 -3.12 -14.97 7.75
N LYS A 152 -2.71 -15.03 6.47
CA LYS A 152 -1.33 -15.35 6.09
C LYS A 152 -0.32 -14.41 6.76
N GLN A 153 -0.63 -13.11 6.79
CA GLN A 153 0.21 -12.13 7.46
C GLN A 153 0.28 -12.43 8.96
N ARG A 154 -0.88 -12.56 9.62
CA ARG A 154 -0.97 -12.78 11.06
C ARG A 154 -0.21 -14.02 11.51
N ILE A 155 -0.32 -15.15 10.80
CA ILE A 155 0.35 -16.41 11.15
C ILE A 155 1.88 -16.32 10.99
N ARG A 156 2.39 -15.42 10.14
CA ARG A 156 3.85 -15.18 10.02
C ARG A 156 4.44 -14.43 11.20
N LEU A 157 3.62 -13.69 11.97
CA LEU A 157 4.09 -12.98 13.16
C LEU A 157 4.43 -14.01 14.23
N LYS A 158 5.72 -14.09 14.60
CA LYS A 158 6.23 -15.03 15.61
C LYS A 158 6.78 -14.36 16.85
N ASN A 159 7.08 -13.06 16.79
CA ASN A 159 7.75 -12.32 17.86
C ASN A 159 7.10 -10.92 18.03
N PRO A 160 5.97 -10.82 18.75
CA PRO A 160 5.16 -11.93 19.29
C PRO A 160 4.19 -12.50 18.25
N PRO A 161 3.68 -13.73 18.44
CA PRO A 161 2.49 -14.18 17.73
C PRO A 161 1.28 -13.32 18.12
N LYS A 162 0.34 -13.13 17.19
CA LYS A 162 -0.88 -12.35 17.42
C LYS A 162 -2.13 -13.20 17.24
N THR A 163 -3.04 -13.11 18.20
CA THR A 163 -4.45 -13.50 18.05
C THR A 163 -5.14 -12.65 16.99
N PRO A 164 -6.31 -13.07 16.45
CA PRO A 164 -7.12 -12.23 15.57
C PRO A 164 -7.39 -10.83 16.14
N ASP A 165 -7.77 -10.72 17.41
CA ASP A 165 -8.07 -9.42 18.03
C ASP A 165 -6.85 -8.51 18.17
N GLU A 166 -5.68 -9.05 18.56
CA GLU A 166 -4.44 -8.27 18.64
C GLU A 166 -3.95 -7.82 17.26
N TYR A 167 -4.24 -8.60 16.21
CA TYR A 167 -3.92 -8.23 14.83
C TYR A 167 -4.83 -7.10 14.35
N LEU A 168 -6.15 -7.23 14.56
CA LEU A 168 -7.12 -6.18 14.21
C LEU A 168 -6.87 -4.90 15.01
N ALA A 169 -6.49 -4.99 16.29
CA ALA A 169 -6.10 -3.83 17.08
C ALA A 169 -4.89 -3.09 16.48
N THR A 170 -3.89 -3.82 15.99
CA THR A 170 -2.76 -3.22 15.28
C THR A 170 -3.20 -2.53 13.98
N LEU A 171 -4.15 -3.09 13.22
CA LEU A 171 -4.68 -2.40 12.04
C LEU A 171 -5.40 -1.09 12.41
N ILE A 172 -6.15 -1.07 13.51
CA ILE A 172 -6.78 0.15 14.04
C ILE A 172 -5.73 1.21 14.39
N GLU A 173 -4.68 0.84 15.12
CA GLU A 173 -3.55 1.74 15.47
C GLU A 173 -2.82 2.30 14.25
N LEU A 174 -2.84 1.55 13.13
CA LEU A 174 -2.27 1.96 11.85
C LEU A 174 -3.24 2.77 10.98
N GLY A 175 -4.39 3.18 11.54
CA GLY A 175 -5.37 4.01 10.85
C GLY A 175 -6.31 3.22 9.93
N LEU A 176 -6.54 1.93 10.18
CA LEU A 176 -7.51 1.11 9.44
C LEU A 176 -8.74 0.67 10.27
N PRO A 177 -9.42 1.56 11.01
CA PRO A 177 -10.52 1.17 11.88
C PRO A 177 -11.73 0.55 11.16
N LEU A 178 -12.11 1.05 9.99
CA LEU A 178 -13.27 0.55 9.25
C LEU A 178 -12.99 -0.86 8.71
N SER A 179 -11.81 -1.05 8.14
CA SER A 179 -11.34 -2.34 7.63
C SER A 179 -11.24 -3.36 8.76
N ALA A 180 -10.68 -2.98 9.91
CA ALA A 180 -10.55 -3.88 11.04
C ALA A 180 -11.92 -4.33 11.57
N ALA A 181 -12.88 -3.42 11.69
CA ALA A 181 -14.25 -3.73 12.08
C ALA A 181 -14.91 -4.68 11.07
N ARG A 182 -14.78 -4.39 9.77
CA ARG A 182 -15.37 -5.22 8.72
C ARG A 182 -14.71 -6.60 8.61
N MET A 183 -13.40 -6.68 8.79
CA MET A 183 -12.67 -7.95 8.82
C MET A 183 -13.04 -8.80 10.03
N ARG A 184 -13.37 -8.20 11.18
CA ARG A 184 -13.92 -8.94 12.32
C ARG A 184 -15.19 -9.70 11.93
N GLU A 185 -16.11 -9.02 11.26
CA GLU A 185 -17.38 -9.59 10.81
C GLU A 185 -17.22 -10.66 9.73
N LEU A 186 -16.28 -10.48 8.80
CA LEU A 186 -16.16 -11.35 7.62
C LEU A 186 -15.13 -12.48 7.78
N CYS A 187 -14.01 -12.22 8.44
CA CYS A 187 -12.88 -13.15 8.50
C CYS A 187 -12.91 -14.04 9.75
N TYR A 188 -13.64 -13.63 10.79
CA TYR A 188 -13.61 -14.24 12.11
C TYR A 188 -15.01 -14.44 12.70
N ALA A 189 -16.07 -14.37 11.87
CA ALA A 189 -17.38 -14.85 12.29
C ALA A 189 -17.37 -16.39 12.35
N ASP A 190 -17.94 -16.93 13.43
CA ASP A 190 -18.14 -18.36 13.65
C ASP A 190 -19.09 -19.00 12.62
#